data_AF-A0A536ZKE9-F1
#
_entry.id   AF-A0A536ZKE9-F1
#
_cell.length_a   1.000
_cell.length_b   1.000
_cell.length_c   1.000
_cell.angle_alpha   90.00
_cell.angle_beta   90.00
_cell.angle_gamma   90.00
#
_symmetry.space_group_name_H-M   'P 1'
#
loop_
_entity.id
_entity.type
_entity.pdbx_description
1 polymer ?
#
loop_
_entity_poly.entity_id
_entity_poly.type
_entity_poly.pdbx_seq_one_letter_code
_entity_poly.pdbx_strand_id
1 'polypeptide(L)'
;MIDHTQGRVAQRTLARVAAAAPAMKGLAIGLAAALFCVAVGAPLPWMIGPLVALAACRSAGFDCEAPRGGRQAGQWVIGTALGLYFTPLVAELVIRLWWQLLFAALFALALGYFCGYLVSRVARIDRTTAVFASVPAGAAEMSVLGERYGARVDEVAAGQSLRLMLVVVVIPWAFAALKLHGADAFQPGATEVRGLGLLALLVLTLVGGLALQRARVANAFVLGALAVAIPLTIAEVNLSAVPRGLTNAAQLLLGCALGARFERSFLKRAPRFVAAVALSVLAALVLSAIFGLALAAATGLHPATLVLATAPGGIAEMSI
;
A
#
# COMPACT_ATOMS: atom_id res chain seq x y z
N MET A 1 35.81 -28.06 24.86
CA MET A 1 35.11 -27.95 23.56
C MET A 1 33.71 -27.29 23.65
N ILE A 2 33.19 -26.96 24.84
CA ILE A 2 31.84 -26.38 25.05
C ILE A 2 31.83 -24.83 24.98
N ASP A 3 32.99 -24.20 25.14
CA ASP A 3 33.14 -22.74 25.32
C ASP A 3 32.98 -21.91 24.01
N HIS A 4 33.45 -22.44 22.87
CA HIS A 4 33.33 -21.75 21.57
C HIS A 4 31.90 -21.64 21.03
N THR A 5 30.99 -22.51 21.47
CA THR A 5 29.57 -22.48 21.07
C THR A 5 28.78 -21.40 21.78
N GLN A 6 29.06 -21.11 23.06
CA GLN A 6 28.36 -20.06 23.81
C GLN A 6 28.75 -18.65 23.33
N GLY A 7 30.03 -18.41 23.03
CA GLY A 7 30.49 -17.13 22.47
C GLY A 7 29.87 -16.78 21.12
N ARG A 8 29.66 -17.77 20.22
CA ARG A 8 29.00 -17.57 18.92
C ARG A 8 27.50 -17.32 19.05
N VAL A 9 26.83 -17.93 20.03
CA VAL A 9 25.40 -17.65 20.31
C VAL A 9 25.25 -16.25 20.87
N ALA A 10 26.08 -15.84 21.85
CA ALA A 10 26.05 -14.49 22.41
C ALA A 10 26.35 -13.41 21.35
N GLN A 11 27.34 -13.61 20.48
CA GLN A 11 27.64 -12.70 19.37
C GLN A 11 26.51 -12.64 18.32
N ARG A 12 25.85 -13.76 18.02
CA ARG A 12 24.67 -13.78 17.13
C ARG A 12 23.47 -13.08 17.75
N THR A 13 23.28 -13.20 19.06
CA THR A 13 22.19 -12.52 19.78
C THR A 13 22.45 -11.02 19.87
N LEU A 14 23.68 -10.60 20.18
CA LEU A 14 24.09 -9.19 20.17
C LEU A 14 23.98 -8.57 18.78
N ALA A 15 24.37 -9.29 17.72
CA ALA A 15 24.20 -8.84 16.34
C ALA A 15 22.72 -8.73 15.92
N ARG A 16 21.85 -9.63 16.40
CA ARG A 16 20.40 -9.57 16.18
C ARG A 16 19.74 -8.41 16.92
N VAL A 17 20.16 -8.14 18.15
CA VAL A 17 19.66 -7.02 18.97
C VAL A 17 20.12 -5.68 18.38
N ALA A 18 21.38 -5.58 17.97
CA ALA A 18 21.90 -4.40 17.27
C ALA A 18 21.17 -4.15 15.94
N ALA A 19 20.88 -5.21 15.17
CA ALA A 19 20.09 -5.12 13.94
C ALA A 19 18.61 -4.80 14.16
N ALA A 20 18.07 -5.01 15.37
CA ALA A 20 16.69 -4.69 15.73
C ALA A 20 16.53 -3.25 16.26
N ALA A 21 17.61 -2.62 16.73
CA ALA A 21 17.59 -1.27 17.29
C ALA A 21 17.00 -0.20 16.35
N PRO A 22 17.40 -0.08 15.06
CA PRO A 22 16.81 0.92 14.16
C PRO A 22 15.34 0.62 13.84
N ALA A 23 14.94 -0.66 13.80
CA ALA A 23 13.56 -1.07 13.60
C ALA A 23 12.65 -0.75 14.81
N MET A 24 13.16 -0.95 16.03
CA MET A 24 12.44 -0.59 17.25
C MET A 24 12.27 0.94 17.38
N LYS A 25 13.32 1.71 17.05
CA LYS A 25 13.22 3.17 16.98
C LYS A 25 12.18 3.62 15.97
N GLY A 26 12.21 3.04 14.76
CA GLY A 26 11.20 3.32 13.73
C GLY A 26 9.79 3.00 14.20
N LEU A 27 9.57 1.83 14.81
CA LEU A 27 8.24 1.47 15.32
C LEU A 27 7.76 2.40 16.44
N ALA A 28 8.64 2.79 17.37
CA ALA A 28 8.30 3.70 18.45
C ALA A 28 7.93 5.10 17.94
N ILE A 29 8.71 5.65 17.01
CA ILE A 29 8.42 6.93 16.35
C ILE A 29 7.11 6.83 15.57
N GLY A 30 6.91 5.73 14.85
CA GLY A 30 5.69 5.49 14.10
C GLY A 30 4.45 5.42 14.99
N LEU A 31 4.55 4.75 16.14
CA LEU A 31 3.48 4.65 17.12
C LEU A 31 3.15 6.01 17.75
N ALA A 32 4.18 6.77 18.15
CA ALA A 32 3.98 8.11 18.70
C ALA A 32 3.29 9.04 17.69
N ALA A 33 3.70 8.98 16.42
CA ALA A 33 3.08 9.76 15.35
C ALA A 33 1.65 9.31 15.05
N ALA A 34 1.37 8.00 15.07
CA ALA A 34 0.01 7.47 14.93
C ALA A 34 -0.90 8.00 16.04
N LEU A 35 -0.46 7.92 17.30
CA LEU A 35 -1.22 8.42 18.45
C LEU A 35 -1.46 9.93 18.38
N PHE A 36 -0.46 10.70 17.93
CA PHE A 36 -0.63 12.13 17.68
C PHE A 36 -1.68 12.40 16.60
N CYS A 37 -1.64 11.67 15.48
CA CYS A 37 -2.65 11.80 14.42
C CYS A 37 -4.05 11.40 14.91
N VAL A 38 -4.17 10.40 15.79
CA VAL A 38 -5.44 10.06 16.45
C VAL A 38 -5.95 11.24 17.27
N ALA A 39 -5.09 11.88 18.07
CA ALA A 39 -5.47 13.00 18.92
C ALA A 39 -5.93 14.24 18.13
N VAL A 40 -5.34 14.48 16.95
CA VAL A 40 -5.70 15.60 16.06
C VAL A 40 -6.92 15.27 15.17
N GLY A 41 -7.40 14.03 15.19
CA GLY A 41 -8.51 13.60 14.33
C GLY A 41 -8.13 13.53 12.85
N ALA A 42 -6.87 13.27 12.53
CA ALA A 42 -6.41 13.14 11.15
C ALA A 42 -7.00 11.87 10.49
N PRO A 43 -7.26 11.89 9.16
CA PRO A 43 -7.72 10.71 8.44
C PRO A 43 -6.62 9.63 8.43
N LEU A 44 -7.02 8.35 8.54
CA LEU A 44 -6.11 7.18 8.56
C LEU A 44 -4.86 7.37 9.45
N PRO A 45 -5.04 7.68 10.74
CA PRO A 45 -3.96 8.14 11.60
C PRO A 45 -2.87 7.08 11.79
N TRP A 46 -3.26 5.81 11.82
CA TRP A 46 -2.37 4.66 11.97
C TRP A 46 -1.50 4.39 10.74
N MET A 47 -1.82 4.94 9.57
CA MET A 47 -0.98 4.82 8.37
C MET A 47 -0.23 6.13 8.08
N ILE A 48 -0.93 7.26 8.06
CA ILE A 48 -0.35 8.55 7.66
C ILE A 48 0.69 9.03 8.69
N GLY A 49 0.37 8.95 9.99
CA GLY A 49 1.29 9.34 11.06
C GLY A 49 2.67 8.67 10.94
N PRO A 50 2.75 7.33 10.98
CA PRO A 50 4.03 6.62 10.87
C PRO A 50 4.73 6.82 9.54
N LEU A 51 3.98 6.90 8.43
CA LEU A 51 4.55 7.17 7.11
C LEU A 51 5.26 8.53 7.06
N VAL A 52 4.58 9.60 7.49
CA VAL A 52 5.14 10.96 7.46
C VAL A 52 6.30 11.08 8.44
N ALA A 53 6.16 10.53 9.65
CA ALA A 53 7.19 10.60 10.67
C ALA A 53 8.48 9.86 10.26
N LEU A 54 8.36 8.65 9.70
CA LEU A 54 9.55 7.90 9.24
C LEU A 54 10.13 8.52 7.97
N ALA A 55 9.30 9.00 7.05
CA ALA A 55 9.79 9.72 5.87
C ALA A 55 10.59 10.98 6.27
N ALA A 56 10.10 11.74 7.26
CA ALA A 56 10.80 12.89 7.82
C ALA A 56 12.09 12.48 8.55
N CYS A 57 12.04 11.45 9.41
CA CYS A 57 13.21 10.92 10.13
C CYS A 57 14.34 10.54 9.15
N ARG A 58 14.00 9.73 8.14
CA ARG A 58 14.92 9.28 7.10
C ARG A 58 15.45 10.41 6.22
N SER A 59 14.59 11.37 5.88
CA SER A 59 14.97 12.54 5.08
C SER A 59 15.87 13.51 5.85
N ALA A 60 15.78 13.55 7.18
CA ALA A 60 16.71 14.26 8.05
C ALA A 60 18.05 13.53 8.22
N GLY A 61 18.12 12.23 7.88
CA GLY A 61 19.33 11.41 7.92
C GLY A 61 19.49 10.60 9.20
N PHE A 62 18.42 10.45 9.99
CA PHE A 62 18.40 9.56 11.14
C PHE A 62 18.18 8.10 10.70
N ASP A 63 18.79 7.18 11.45
CA ASP A 63 18.70 5.75 11.21
C ASP A 63 17.43 5.14 11.84
N CYS A 64 16.31 5.35 11.15
CA CYS A 64 15.00 4.80 11.46
C CYS A 64 14.64 3.74 10.42
N GLU A 65 14.57 2.46 10.76
CA GLU A 65 14.16 1.42 9.82
C GLU A 65 12.76 0.89 10.12
N ALA A 66 12.12 0.29 9.12
CA ALA A 66 10.88 -0.45 9.34
C ALA A 66 11.20 -1.86 9.87
N PRO A 67 10.33 -2.44 10.71
CA PRO A 67 10.49 -3.82 11.15
C PRO A 67 10.51 -4.78 9.96
N ARG A 68 11.46 -5.71 9.97
CA ARG A 68 11.61 -6.74 8.93
C ARG A 68 10.31 -7.54 8.81
N GLY A 69 9.82 -7.69 7.58
CA GLY A 69 8.54 -8.36 7.32
C GLY A 69 7.29 -7.52 7.64
N GLY A 70 7.43 -6.32 8.22
CA GLY A 70 6.28 -5.47 8.58
C GLY A 70 5.37 -5.15 7.39
N ARG A 71 5.94 -4.86 6.22
CA ARG A 71 5.16 -4.67 4.98
C ARG A 71 4.33 -5.90 4.62
N GLN A 72 4.92 -7.09 4.69
CA GLN A 72 4.28 -8.35 4.30
C GLN A 72 3.16 -8.70 5.28
N ALA A 73 3.42 -8.57 6.59
CA ALA A 73 2.42 -8.78 7.63
C ALA A 73 1.25 -7.80 7.50
N GLY A 74 1.54 -6.51 7.28
CA GLY A 74 0.50 -5.50 7.08
C GLY A 74 -0.33 -5.78 5.82
N GLN A 75 0.32 -6.09 4.69
CA GLN A 75 -0.35 -6.48 3.44
C GLN A 75 -1.25 -7.71 3.59
N TRP A 76 -0.81 -8.72 4.35
CA TRP A 76 -1.58 -9.93 4.62
C TRP A 76 -2.84 -9.65 5.46
N VAL A 77 -2.70 -8.88 6.54
CA VAL A 77 -3.85 -8.52 7.39
C VAL A 77 -4.83 -7.63 6.63
N ILE A 78 -4.36 -6.60 5.92
CA ILE A 78 -5.23 -5.73 5.12
C ILE A 78 -5.90 -6.51 3.99
N GLY A 79 -5.17 -7.39 3.30
CA GLY A 79 -5.76 -8.27 2.28
C GLY A 79 -6.83 -9.21 2.85
N THR A 80 -6.62 -9.72 4.08
CA THR A 80 -7.61 -10.55 4.78
C THR A 80 -8.86 -9.73 5.10
N ALA A 81 -8.71 -8.53 5.68
CA ALA A 81 -9.82 -7.65 6.02
C ALA A 81 -10.61 -7.23 4.77
N LEU A 82 -9.92 -6.85 3.70
CA LEU A 82 -10.52 -6.48 2.42
C LEU A 82 -11.29 -7.64 1.79
N GLY A 83 -10.75 -8.86 1.86
CA GLY A 83 -11.43 -10.05 1.32
C GLY A 83 -12.81 -10.30 1.94
N LEU A 84 -13.00 -9.94 3.21
CA LEU A 84 -14.29 -10.05 3.90
C LEU A 84 -15.37 -9.08 3.39
N TYR A 85 -15.01 -8.09 2.56
CA TYR A 85 -15.98 -7.20 1.91
C TYR A 85 -16.55 -7.79 0.62
N PHE A 86 -15.97 -8.87 0.07
CA PHE A 86 -16.47 -9.54 -1.13
C PHE A 86 -17.62 -10.49 -0.79
N THR A 87 -18.73 -9.92 -0.30
CA THR A 87 -19.99 -10.64 -0.10
C THR A 87 -20.60 -11.09 -1.44
N PRO A 88 -21.56 -12.03 -1.44
CA PRO A 88 -22.23 -12.45 -2.68
C PRO A 88 -22.77 -11.26 -3.51
N LEU A 89 -23.34 -10.26 -2.83
CA LEU A 89 -23.83 -9.03 -3.45
C LEU A 89 -22.72 -8.25 -4.17
N VAL A 90 -21.55 -8.09 -3.52
CA VAL A 90 -20.39 -7.40 -4.12
C VAL A 90 -19.83 -8.20 -5.29
N ALA A 91 -19.80 -9.52 -5.17
CA ALA A 91 -19.34 -10.39 -6.26
C ALA A 91 -20.24 -10.27 -7.50
N GLU A 92 -21.56 -10.26 -7.32
CA GLU A 92 -22.51 -10.01 -8.41
C GLU A 92 -22.31 -8.61 -9.04
N LEU A 93 -22.07 -7.59 -8.20
CA LEU A 93 -21.79 -6.24 -8.69
C LEU A 93 -20.49 -6.19 -9.51
N VAL A 94 -19.43 -6.87 -9.07
CA VAL A 94 -18.16 -6.99 -9.82
C VAL A 94 -18.37 -7.69 -11.15
N ILE A 95 -19.16 -8.77 -11.18
CA ILE A 95 -19.50 -9.49 -12.42
C ILE A 95 -20.33 -8.59 -13.34
N ARG A 96 -21.28 -7.82 -12.82
CA ARG A 96 -22.11 -6.91 -13.63
C ARG A 96 -21.30 -5.73 -14.19
N LEU A 97 -20.32 -5.25 -13.43
CA LEU A 97 -19.50 -4.08 -13.77
C LEU A 97 -18.14 -4.42 -14.42
N TRP A 98 -17.96 -5.68 -14.87
CA TRP A 98 -16.66 -6.17 -15.34
C TRP A 98 -16.05 -5.34 -16.47
N TRP A 99 -16.87 -4.84 -17.39
CA TRP A 99 -16.41 -4.04 -18.52
C TRP A 99 -16.02 -2.62 -18.10
N GLN A 100 -16.71 -2.03 -17.13
CA GLN A 100 -16.31 -0.75 -16.54
C GLN A 100 -15.01 -0.88 -15.75
N LEU A 101 -14.83 -1.99 -15.00
CA LEU A 101 -13.58 -2.29 -14.30
C LEU A 101 -12.41 -2.44 -15.29
N LEU A 102 -12.63 -3.13 -16.41
CA LEU A 102 -11.63 -3.24 -17.47
C LEU A 102 -11.30 -1.87 -18.08
N PHE A 103 -12.31 -1.06 -18.35
CA PHE A 103 -12.12 0.29 -18.89
C PHE A 103 -11.38 1.21 -17.92
N ALA A 104 -11.70 1.15 -16.62
CA ALA A 104 -10.98 1.87 -15.58
C ALA A 104 -9.51 1.41 -15.47
N ALA A 105 -9.25 0.10 -15.59
CA ALA A 105 -7.89 -0.43 -15.61
C ALA A 105 -7.09 0.05 -16.83
N LEU A 106 -7.70 0.04 -18.04
CA LEU A 106 -7.08 0.57 -19.25
C LEU A 106 -6.81 2.08 -19.14
N PHE A 107 -7.76 2.84 -18.57
CA PHE A 107 -7.58 4.25 -18.29
C PHE A 107 -6.40 4.48 -17.32
N ALA A 108 -6.32 3.72 -16.22
CA ALA A 108 -5.22 3.83 -15.27
C ALA A 108 -3.85 3.52 -15.89
N LEU A 109 -3.78 2.54 -16.80
CA LEU A 109 -2.56 2.23 -17.56
C LEU A 109 -2.19 3.37 -18.53
N ALA A 110 -3.17 3.90 -19.28
CA ALA A 110 -2.95 5.01 -20.19
C ALA A 110 -2.51 6.28 -19.45
N LEU A 111 -3.13 6.56 -18.31
CA LEU A 111 -2.79 7.68 -17.43
C LEU A 111 -1.38 7.50 -16.85
N GLY A 112 -1.03 6.28 -16.40
CA GLY A 112 0.31 5.96 -15.92
C GLY A 112 1.40 6.18 -16.98
N TYR A 113 1.13 5.80 -18.24
CA TYR A 113 2.03 6.06 -19.36
C TYR A 113 2.15 7.55 -19.67
N PHE A 114 1.03 8.28 -19.66
CA PHE A 114 1.01 9.73 -19.85
C PHE A 114 1.81 10.46 -18.76
N CYS A 115 1.64 10.07 -17.49
CA CYS A 115 2.45 10.58 -16.38
C CYS A 115 3.93 10.25 -16.55
N GLY A 116 4.27 9.04 -17.00
CA GLY A 116 5.64 8.67 -17.35
C GLY A 116 6.25 9.57 -18.44
N TYR A 117 5.48 9.84 -19.49
CA TYR A 117 5.89 10.77 -20.53
C TYR A 117 6.09 12.19 -19.98
N LEU A 118 5.16 12.71 -19.17
CA LEU A 118 5.30 14.03 -18.52
C LEU A 118 6.54 14.10 -17.63
N VAL A 119 6.78 13.08 -16.81
CA VAL A 119 7.96 13.00 -15.93
C VAL A 119 9.23 13.02 -16.77
N SER A 120 9.31 12.28 -17.88
CA SER A 120 10.48 12.29 -18.76
C SER A 120 10.79 13.68 -19.31
N ARG A 121 9.76 14.46 -19.66
CA ARG A 121 9.91 15.82 -20.20
C ARG A 121 10.31 16.83 -19.13
N VAL A 122 9.68 16.79 -17.96
CA VAL A 122 9.91 17.75 -16.88
C VAL A 122 11.24 17.48 -16.17
N ALA A 123 11.53 16.22 -15.84
CA ALA A 123 12.76 15.83 -15.15
C ALA A 123 13.97 15.69 -16.09
N ARG A 124 13.76 15.68 -17.42
CA ARG A 124 14.79 15.48 -18.46
C ARG A 124 15.57 14.17 -18.26
N ILE A 125 14.86 13.11 -17.94
CA ILE A 125 15.42 11.76 -17.78
C ILE A 125 15.01 10.88 -18.95
N ASP A 126 15.64 9.72 -19.04
CA ASP A 126 15.27 8.68 -19.98
C ASP A 126 13.78 8.28 -19.85
N ARG A 127 13.14 8.07 -21.00
CA ARG A 127 11.69 7.77 -21.07
C ARG A 127 11.37 6.42 -20.46
N THR A 128 12.24 5.44 -20.64
CA THR A 128 12.07 4.09 -20.10
C THR A 128 12.02 4.16 -18.58
N THR A 129 12.98 4.85 -17.97
CA THR A 129 13.01 5.09 -16.52
C THR A 129 11.76 5.83 -16.03
N ALA A 130 11.33 6.89 -16.71
CA ALA A 130 10.16 7.66 -16.31
C ALA A 130 8.85 6.86 -16.43
N VAL A 131 8.68 6.06 -17.47
CA VAL A 131 7.48 5.22 -17.67
C VAL A 131 7.42 4.13 -16.60
N PHE A 132 8.51 3.40 -16.36
CA PHE A 132 8.55 2.39 -15.30
C PHE A 132 8.40 2.99 -13.89
N ALA A 133 8.82 4.25 -13.67
CA ALA A 133 8.60 4.96 -12.41
C ALA A 133 7.13 5.37 -12.19
N SER A 134 6.39 5.66 -13.26
CA SER A 134 5.04 6.25 -13.19
C SER A 134 3.90 5.24 -13.34
N VAL A 135 4.05 4.20 -14.17
CA VAL A 135 2.98 3.23 -14.44
C VAL A 135 2.62 2.44 -13.17
N PRO A 136 1.31 2.30 -12.83
CA PRO A 136 0.88 1.59 -11.62
C PRO A 136 1.13 0.08 -11.74
N ALA A 137 2.04 -0.42 -10.91
CA ALA A 137 2.33 -1.85 -10.75
C ALA A 137 3.19 -2.09 -9.48
N GLY A 138 3.56 -3.35 -9.23
CA GLY A 138 4.48 -3.69 -8.14
C GLY A 138 5.84 -3.01 -8.30
N ALA A 139 6.27 -2.23 -7.31
CA ALA A 139 7.54 -1.49 -7.36
C ALA A 139 8.76 -2.39 -7.67
N ALA A 140 8.78 -3.62 -7.13
CA ALA A 140 9.85 -4.58 -7.39
C ALA A 140 9.83 -5.08 -8.85
N GLU A 141 8.64 -5.40 -9.39
CA GLU A 141 8.49 -5.85 -10.79
C GLU A 141 8.87 -4.74 -11.77
N MET A 142 8.42 -3.52 -11.52
CA MET A 142 8.76 -2.38 -12.38
C MET A 142 10.26 -2.07 -12.36
N SER A 143 10.91 -2.29 -11.22
CA SER A 143 12.35 -2.11 -11.08
C SER A 143 13.12 -3.18 -11.86
N VAL A 144 12.73 -4.47 -11.74
CA VAL A 144 13.34 -5.60 -12.47
C VAL A 144 13.06 -5.51 -13.98
N LEU A 145 11.83 -5.18 -14.36
CA LEU A 145 11.46 -5.01 -15.76
C LEU A 145 12.16 -3.80 -16.36
N GLY A 146 12.21 -2.69 -15.61
CA GLY A 146 12.96 -1.51 -15.98
C GLY A 146 14.44 -1.82 -16.23
N GLU A 147 15.09 -2.57 -15.32
CA GLU A 147 16.48 -2.99 -15.48
C GLU A 147 16.71 -3.73 -16.80
N ARG A 148 15.79 -4.64 -17.19
CA ARG A 148 15.86 -5.38 -18.47
C ARG A 148 15.79 -4.47 -19.70
N TYR A 149 15.16 -3.30 -19.58
CA TYR A 149 15.07 -2.30 -20.65
C TYR A 149 16.07 -1.14 -20.46
N GLY A 150 17.03 -1.25 -19.55
CA GLY A 150 18.08 -0.25 -19.32
C GLY A 150 17.63 0.95 -18.46
N ALA A 151 16.51 0.85 -17.74
CA ALA A 151 16.07 1.88 -16.82
C ALA A 151 16.95 1.95 -15.57
N ARG A 152 17.01 3.13 -14.95
CA ARG A 152 17.71 3.32 -13.67
C ARG A 152 16.84 2.81 -12.52
N VAL A 153 17.19 1.62 -12.03
CA VAL A 153 16.46 0.89 -10.97
C VAL A 153 16.18 1.76 -9.75
N ASP A 154 17.19 2.53 -9.30
CA ASP A 154 17.05 3.42 -8.14
C ASP A 154 15.97 4.50 -8.34
N GLU A 155 15.90 5.09 -9.54
CA GLU A 155 14.91 6.13 -9.88
C GLU A 155 13.51 5.52 -10.05
N VAL A 156 13.42 4.31 -10.62
CA VAL A 156 12.15 3.57 -10.73
C VAL A 156 11.60 3.24 -9.35
N ALA A 157 12.41 2.66 -8.47
CA ALA A 157 12.01 2.30 -7.11
C ALA A 157 11.61 3.52 -6.28
N ALA A 158 12.36 4.63 -6.40
CA ALA A 158 12.06 5.87 -5.73
C ALA A 158 10.78 6.53 -6.26
N GLY A 159 10.58 6.58 -7.59
CA GLY A 159 9.37 7.13 -8.21
C GLY A 159 8.11 6.36 -7.79
N GLN A 160 8.17 5.03 -7.82
CA GLN A 160 7.07 4.16 -7.36
C GLN A 160 6.75 4.38 -5.87
N SER A 161 7.79 4.52 -5.03
CA SER A 161 7.61 4.75 -3.60
C SER A 161 7.07 6.16 -3.29
N LEU A 162 7.56 7.18 -4.00
CA LEU A 162 7.08 8.55 -3.92
C LEU A 162 5.61 8.66 -4.36
N ARG A 163 5.23 7.99 -5.45
CA ARG A 163 3.83 7.92 -5.88
C ARG A 163 2.94 7.33 -4.80
N LEU A 164 3.30 6.15 -4.28
CA LEU A 164 2.52 5.49 -3.24
C LEU A 164 2.37 6.40 -2.02
N MET A 165 3.44 7.07 -1.59
CA MET A 165 3.38 8.02 -0.49
C MET A 165 2.42 9.17 -0.75
N LEU A 166 2.55 9.83 -1.92
CA LEU A 166 1.72 10.98 -2.25
C LEU A 166 0.25 10.60 -2.36
N VAL A 167 -0.05 9.45 -2.96
CA VAL A 167 -1.41 8.95 -3.09
C VAL A 167 -2.02 8.63 -1.71
N VAL A 168 -1.25 7.95 -0.84
CA VAL A 168 -1.66 7.61 0.54
C VAL A 168 -1.89 8.84 1.42
N VAL A 169 -1.14 9.92 1.22
CA VAL A 169 -1.29 11.15 1.99
C VAL A 169 -2.39 12.04 1.40
N VAL A 170 -2.39 12.25 0.08
CA VAL A 170 -3.28 13.23 -0.56
C VAL A 170 -4.73 12.74 -0.58
N ILE A 171 -5.00 11.47 -0.90
CA ILE A 171 -6.39 10.99 -1.05
C ILE A 171 -7.19 11.10 0.25
N PRO A 172 -6.75 10.56 1.40
CA PRO A 172 -7.55 10.61 2.63
C PRO A 172 -7.81 12.04 3.10
N TRP A 173 -6.82 12.93 2.95
CA TRP A 173 -6.97 14.35 3.26
C TRP A 173 -7.91 15.07 2.28
N ALA A 174 -7.85 14.76 0.99
CA ALA A 174 -8.79 15.31 0.00
C ALA A 174 -10.22 14.87 0.31
N PHE A 175 -10.44 13.59 0.66
CA PHE A 175 -11.76 13.06 1.02
C PHE A 175 -12.29 13.69 2.31
N ALA A 176 -11.45 13.81 3.34
CA ALA A 176 -11.80 14.48 4.58
C ALA A 176 -12.17 15.96 4.35
N ALA A 177 -11.39 16.68 3.54
CA ALA A 177 -11.64 18.09 3.21
C ALA A 177 -12.95 18.29 2.41
N LEU A 178 -13.24 17.39 1.47
CA LEU A 178 -14.46 17.42 0.66
C LEU A 178 -15.69 16.85 1.40
N LYS A 179 -15.52 16.38 2.66
CA LYS A 179 -16.54 15.67 3.46
C LYS A 179 -17.20 14.53 2.69
N LEU A 180 -16.47 13.95 1.73
CA LEU A 180 -16.90 12.81 0.96
C LEU A 180 -16.77 11.57 1.85
N HIS A 181 -17.87 11.24 2.52
CA HIS A 181 -18.03 9.92 3.10
C HIS A 181 -18.46 9.03 1.94
N GLY A 182 -17.70 7.97 1.66
CA GLY A 182 -18.24 6.89 0.84
C GLY A 182 -19.54 6.45 1.50
N ALA A 183 -20.61 6.24 0.72
CA ALA A 183 -21.79 5.59 1.27
C ALA A 183 -21.32 4.31 1.98
N ASP A 184 -21.76 4.09 3.23
CA ASP A 184 -21.53 2.89 4.05
C ASP A 184 -22.19 1.63 3.42
N ALA A 185 -22.11 1.47 2.10
CA ALA A 185 -22.90 0.54 1.33
C ALA A 185 -22.43 -0.91 1.47
N PHE A 186 -21.20 -1.13 1.95
CA PHE A 186 -20.62 -2.47 2.06
C PHE A 186 -20.14 -2.74 3.47
N GLN A 187 -20.88 -3.59 4.18
CA GLN A 187 -20.46 -4.15 5.45
C GLN A 187 -19.69 -5.46 5.21
N PRO A 188 -18.65 -5.75 6.03
CA PRO A 188 -17.99 -7.05 5.99
C PRO A 188 -18.97 -8.20 6.23
N GLY A 189 -18.78 -9.33 5.56
CA GLY A 189 -19.63 -10.52 5.73
C GLY A 189 -19.63 -11.08 7.16
N ALA A 190 -18.55 -10.87 7.90
CA ALA A 190 -18.46 -11.19 9.32
C ALA A 190 -18.25 -9.92 10.16
N THR A 191 -19.14 -9.69 11.13
CA THR A 191 -19.08 -8.55 12.07
C THR A 191 -18.58 -8.95 13.46
N GLU A 192 -18.71 -10.23 13.82
CA GLU A 192 -18.27 -10.74 15.12
C GLU A 192 -16.86 -11.34 15.09
N VAL A 193 -16.07 -11.03 16.11
CA VAL A 193 -14.73 -11.58 16.31
C VAL A 193 -14.84 -12.87 17.10
N ARG A 194 -14.62 -14.01 16.45
CA ARG A 194 -14.56 -15.34 17.08
C ARG A 194 -13.12 -15.80 17.13
N GLY A 195 -12.54 -15.97 18.32
CA GLY A 195 -11.10 -16.24 18.49
C GLY A 195 -10.57 -17.41 17.65
N LEU A 196 -11.25 -18.56 17.69
CA LEU A 196 -10.87 -19.74 16.90
C LEU A 196 -11.07 -19.52 15.39
N GLY A 197 -12.16 -18.84 15.00
CA GLY A 197 -12.44 -18.48 13.61
C GLY A 197 -11.44 -17.48 13.05
N LEU A 198 -10.99 -16.52 13.86
CA LEU A 198 -9.95 -15.55 13.51
C LEU A 198 -8.62 -16.25 13.27
N LEU A 199 -8.24 -17.17 14.16
CA LEU A 199 -7.02 -17.96 13.99
C LEU A 199 -7.09 -18.80 12.71
N ALA A 200 -8.20 -19.50 12.48
CA ALA A 200 -8.41 -20.28 11.26
C ALA A 200 -8.32 -19.39 10.01
N LEU A 201 -9.00 -18.24 10.00
CA LEU A 201 -8.99 -17.28 8.90
C LEU A 201 -7.57 -16.80 8.60
N LEU A 202 -6.84 -16.34 9.62
CA LEU A 202 -5.47 -15.86 9.49
C LEU A 202 -4.54 -16.97 8.97
N VAL A 203 -4.62 -18.18 9.52
CA VAL A 203 -3.80 -19.31 9.05
C VAL A 203 -4.09 -19.61 7.58
N LEU A 204 -5.35 -19.70 7.18
CA LEU A 204 -5.73 -19.98 5.80
C LEU A 204 -5.22 -18.89 4.84
N THR A 205 -5.44 -17.61 5.16
CA THR A 205 -4.98 -16.50 4.30
C THR A 205 -3.45 -16.39 4.27
N LEU A 206 -2.77 -16.75 5.37
CA LEU A 206 -1.30 -16.82 5.40
C LEU A 206 -0.79 -17.93 4.49
N VAL A 207 -1.41 -19.11 4.52
CA VAL A 207 -1.06 -20.22 3.61
C VAL A 207 -1.25 -19.79 2.16
N GLY A 208 -2.35 -19.10 1.84
CA GLY A 208 -2.55 -18.50 0.50
C GLY A 208 -1.44 -17.53 0.12
N GLY A 209 -1.07 -16.62 1.02
CA GLY A 209 0.04 -15.69 0.84
C GLY A 209 1.39 -16.37 0.59
N LEU A 210 1.71 -17.40 1.38
CA LEU A 210 2.94 -18.18 1.24
C LEU A 210 2.96 -19.02 -0.04
N ALA A 211 1.81 -19.58 -0.45
CA ALA A 211 1.68 -20.32 -1.69
C ALA A 211 1.96 -19.41 -2.91
N LEU A 212 1.36 -18.22 -2.95
CA LEU A 212 1.63 -17.25 -4.01
C LEU A 212 3.04 -16.66 -3.94
N GLN A 213 3.61 -16.54 -2.75
CA GLN A 213 5.00 -16.12 -2.58
C GLN A 213 5.96 -17.14 -3.22
N ARG A 214 5.69 -18.45 -3.04
CA ARG A 214 6.46 -19.52 -3.70
C ARG A 214 6.31 -19.47 -5.22
N ALA A 215 5.13 -19.11 -5.72
CA ALA A 215 4.89 -18.89 -7.14
C ALA A 215 5.49 -17.57 -7.69
N ARG A 216 6.20 -16.80 -6.85
CA ARG A 216 6.81 -15.49 -7.18
C ARG A 216 5.82 -14.47 -7.74
N VAL A 217 4.58 -14.51 -7.24
CA VAL A 217 3.57 -13.52 -7.61
C VAL A 217 3.86 -12.19 -6.89
N ALA A 218 3.80 -11.09 -7.64
CA ALA A 218 3.93 -9.74 -7.09
C ALA A 218 2.82 -9.47 -6.05
N ASN A 219 3.16 -8.84 -4.93
CA ASN A 219 2.22 -8.60 -3.81
C ASN A 219 1.51 -9.89 -3.30
N ALA A 220 2.21 -11.02 -3.34
CA ALA A 220 1.72 -12.34 -2.94
C ALA A 220 0.92 -12.39 -1.64
N PHE A 221 1.30 -11.63 -0.59
CA PHE A 221 0.57 -11.62 0.68
C PHE A 221 -0.83 -10.98 0.59
N VAL A 222 -1.00 -9.91 -0.19
CA VAL A 222 -2.31 -9.28 -0.41
C VAL A 222 -3.16 -10.21 -1.29
N LEU A 223 -2.61 -10.60 -2.45
CA LEU A 223 -3.33 -11.42 -3.42
C LEU A 223 -3.66 -12.80 -2.86
N GLY A 224 -2.78 -13.40 -2.07
CA GLY A 224 -2.98 -14.71 -1.47
C GLY A 224 -3.99 -14.67 -0.35
N ALA A 225 -4.03 -13.58 0.43
CA ALA A 225 -5.09 -13.37 1.41
C ALA A 225 -6.46 -13.20 0.72
N LEU A 226 -6.53 -12.40 -0.36
CA LEU A 226 -7.75 -12.21 -1.15
C LEU A 226 -8.21 -13.52 -1.81
N ALA A 227 -7.29 -14.29 -2.39
CA ALA A 227 -7.60 -15.57 -3.05
C ALA A 227 -8.24 -16.60 -2.10
N VAL A 228 -8.03 -16.45 -0.79
CA VAL A 228 -8.63 -17.30 0.23
C VAL A 228 -9.88 -16.66 0.85
N ALA A 229 -9.79 -15.38 1.24
CA ALA A 229 -10.89 -14.70 1.94
C ALA A 229 -12.09 -14.44 1.03
N ILE A 230 -11.89 -14.14 -0.26
CA ILE A 230 -12.99 -13.89 -1.21
C ILE A 230 -13.86 -15.14 -1.40
N PRO A 231 -13.33 -16.34 -1.76
CA PRO A 231 -14.17 -17.53 -1.90
C PRO A 231 -14.89 -17.92 -0.62
N LEU A 232 -14.24 -17.81 0.54
CA LEU A 232 -14.88 -18.08 1.84
C LEU A 232 -16.07 -17.13 2.08
N THR A 233 -15.90 -15.83 1.78
CA THR A 233 -16.93 -14.81 1.98
C THR A 233 -18.09 -14.96 0.98
N ILE A 234 -17.80 -15.26 -0.29
CA ILE A 234 -18.82 -15.53 -1.32
C ILE A 234 -19.60 -16.81 -0.98
N ALA A 235 -18.94 -17.82 -0.44
CA ALA A 235 -19.60 -19.04 0.04
C ALA A 235 -20.36 -18.85 1.38
N GLU A 236 -20.43 -17.61 1.88
CA GLU A 236 -21.04 -17.24 3.17
C GLU A 236 -20.42 -17.98 4.37
N VAL A 237 -19.21 -18.51 4.21
CA VAL A 237 -18.41 -19.13 5.28
C VAL A 237 -17.74 -18.02 6.08
N ASN A 238 -18.53 -17.42 6.97
CA ASN A 238 -18.07 -16.38 7.87
C ASN A 238 -17.31 -17.02 9.03
N LEU A 239 -15.96 -17.01 8.99
CA LEU A 239 -15.12 -17.54 10.08
C LEU A 239 -15.01 -16.55 11.25
N SER A 240 -14.64 -15.31 10.98
CA SER A 240 -14.52 -14.22 11.96
C SER A 240 -14.32 -12.87 11.27
N ALA A 241 -14.70 -11.79 11.93
CA ALA A 241 -14.26 -10.44 11.58
C ALA A 241 -12.77 -10.23 11.94
N VAL A 242 -12.10 -9.31 11.24
CA VAL A 242 -10.77 -8.82 11.61
C VAL A 242 -10.94 -7.68 12.63
N PRO A 243 -10.39 -7.79 13.86
CA PRO A 243 -10.55 -6.75 14.87
C PRO A 243 -9.82 -5.46 14.47
N ARG A 244 -10.40 -4.31 14.83
CA ARG A 244 -9.83 -2.98 14.54
C ARG A 244 -8.40 -2.80 15.04
N GLY A 245 -8.05 -3.41 16.18
CA GLY A 245 -6.67 -3.37 16.68
C GLY A 245 -5.67 -4.01 15.71
N LEU A 246 -6.06 -5.08 15.01
CA LEU A 246 -5.20 -5.78 14.06
C LEU A 246 -5.04 -5.00 12.75
N THR A 247 -6.12 -4.38 12.25
CA THR A 247 -6.04 -3.47 11.08
C THR A 247 -5.22 -2.22 11.40
N ASN A 248 -5.38 -1.62 12.58
CA ASN A 248 -4.56 -0.48 13.03
C ASN A 248 -3.07 -0.86 13.11
N ALA A 249 -2.75 -2.04 13.65
CA ALA A 249 -1.38 -2.53 13.69
C ALA A 249 -0.81 -2.77 12.28
N ALA A 250 -1.62 -3.31 11.36
CA ALA A 250 -1.23 -3.50 9.98
C ALA A 250 -0.96 -2.18 9.24
N GLN A 251 -1.82 -1.18 9.44
CA GLN A 251 -1.63 0.18 8.93
C GLN A 251 -0.36 0.82 9.48
N LEU A 252 -0.06 0.64 10.77
CA LEU A 252 1.18 1.11 11.41
C LEU A 252 2.41 0.48 10.74
N LEU A 253 2.41 -0.84 10.54
CA LEU A 253 3.52 -1.55 9.90
C LEU A 253 3.71 -1.12 8.44
N LEU A 254 2.62 -0.93 7.69
CA LEU A 254 2.65 -0.44 6.31
C LEU A 254 3.17 0.99 6.25
N GLY A 255 2.66 1.88 7.10
CA GLY A 255 3.10 3.26 7.19
C GLY A 255 4.59 3.35 7.50
N CYS A 256 5.07 2.57 8.48
CA CYS A 256 6.50 2.49 8.77
C CYS A 256 7.31 1.98 7.58
N ALA A 257 6.85 0.92 6.91
CA ALA A 257 7.54 0.32 5.77
C ALA A 257 7.60 1.23 4.53
N LEU A 258 6.56 2.04 4.30
CA LEU A 258 6.54 3.03 3.22
C LEU A 258 7.41 4.24 3.57
N GLY A 259 7.30 4.78 4.79
CA GLY A 259 8.09 5.91 5.26
C GLY A 259 9.60 5.63 5.32
N ALA A 260 9.99 4.40 5.66
CA ALA A 260 11.40 3.99 5.71
C ALA A 260 12.10 3.98 4.33
N ARG A 261 11.36 4.02 3.21
CA ARG A 261 11.93 4.00 1.85
C ARG A 261 12.52 5.33 1.41
N PHE A 262 12.25 6.40 2.14
CA PHE A 262 12.81 7.70 1.80
C PHE A 262 14.28 7.72 2.19
N GLU A 263 15.11 8.30 1.32
CA GLU A 263 16.53 8.46 1.59
C GLU A 263 16.95 9.89 1.29
N ARG A 264 17.59 10.52 2.28
CA ARG A 264 18.10 11.89 2.17
C ARG A 264 19.03 12.07 0.97
N SER A 265 19.85 11.07 0.67
CA SER A 265 20.83 11.11 -0.42
C SER A 265 20.16 11.19 -1.79
N PHE A 266 19.03 10.49 -1.99
CA PHE A 266 18.27 10.50 -3.22
C PHE A 266 17.52 11.82 -3.41
N LEU A 267 16.81 12.29 -2.37
CA LEU A 267 16.03 13.53 -2.41
C LEU A 267 16.90 14.75 -2.75
N LYS A 268 18.13 14.80 -2.22
CA LYS A 268 19.09 15.86 -2.54
C LYS A 268 19.67 15.76 -3.95
N ARG A 269 19.82 14.54 -4.47
CA ARG A 269 20.45 14.27 -5.77
C ARG A 269 19.52 14.53 -6.95
N ALA A 270 18.23 14.25 -6.79
CA ALA A 270 17.25 14.30 -7.87
C ALA A 270 15.99 15.15 -7.55
N PRO A 271 16.12 16.41 -7.12
CA PRO A 271 14.97 17.24 -6.73
C PRO A 271 14.00 17.50 -7.90
N ARG A 272 14.53 17.64 -9.12
CA ARG A 272 13.71 17.78 -10.34
C ARG A 272 12.87 16.54 -10.64
N PHE A 273 13.42 15.35 -10.41
CA PHE A 273 12.70 14.10 -10.58
C PHE A 273 11.59 13.96 -9.54
N VAL A 274 11.90 14.22 -8.27
CA VAL A 274 10.92 14.21 -7.18
C VAL A 274 9.76 15.18 -7.46
N ALA A 275 10.07 16.42 -7.87
CA ALA A 275 9.05 17.41 -8.23
C ALA A 275 8.22 16.99 -9.45
N ALA A 276 8.86 16.44 -10.49
CA ALA A 276 8.16 15.96 -11.69
C ALA A 276 7.20 14.81 -11.36
N VAL A 277 7.65 13.83 -10.57
CA VAL A 277 6.81 12.73 -10.09
C VAL A 277 5.66 13.30 -9.26
N ALA A 278 5.94 14.18 -8.30
CA ALA A 278 4.90 14.77 -7.47
C ALA A 278 3.82 15.50 -8.28
N LEU A 279 4.23 16.34 -9.23
CA LEU A 279 3.32 17.03 -10.14
C LEU A 279 2.50 16.04 -10.98
N SER A 280 3.15 14.99 -11.51
CA SER A 280 2.48 13.98 -12.32
C SER A 280 1.42 13.20 -11.52
N VAL A 281 1.67 12.94 -10.24
CA VAL A 281 0.72 12.26 -9.34
C VAL A 281 -0.46 13.15 -8.99
N LEU A 282 -0.20 14.42 -8.68
CA LEU A 282 -1.29 15.39 -8.45
C LEU A 282 -2.16 15.56 -9.70
N ALA A 283 -1.55 15.66 -10.89
CA ALA A 283 -2.29 15.70 -12.15
C ALA A 283 -3.08 14.41 -12.38
N ALA A 284 -2.49 13.24 -12.10
CA ALA A 284 -3.17 11.96 -12.22
C ALA A 284 -4.37 11.86 -11.27
N LEU A 285 -4.25 12.32 -10.03
CA LEU A 285 -5.35 12.35 -9.07
C LEU A 285 -6.52 13.21 -9.56
N VAL A 286 -6.24 14.39 -10.11
CA VAL A 286 -7.26 15.27 -10.68
C VAL A 286 -7.93 14.61 -11.89
N LEU A 287 -7.15 14.05 -12.82
CA LEU A 287 -7.69 13.37 -14.02
C LEU A 287 -8.51 12.13 -13.65
N SER A 288 -8.05 11.33 -12.70
CA SER A 288 -8.78 10.19 -12.16
C SER A 288 -10.08 10.61 -11.47
N ALA A 289 -10.08 11.73 -10.73
CA ALA A 289 -11.30 12.25 -10.13
C ALA A 289 -12.31 12.70 -11.19
N ILE A 290 -11.88 13.44 -12.22
CA ILE A 290 -12.75 13.85 -13.34
C ILE A 290 -13.33 12.61 -14.02
N PHE A 291 -12.50 11.61 -14.30
CA PHE A 291 -12.93 10.37 -14.94
C PHE A 291 -13.90 9.57 -14.05
N GLY A 292 -13.63 9.47 -12.75
CA GLY A 292 -14.50 8.82 -11.78
C GLY A 292 -15.87 9.50 -11.65
N LEU A 293 -15.90 10.84 -11.68
CA LEU A 293 -17.15 11.62 -11.70
C LEU A 293 -17.96 11.39 -12.99
N ALA A 294 -17.29 11.33 -14.14
CA ALA A 294 -17.93 11.03 -15.42
C ALA A 294 -18.54 9.61 -15.41
N LEU A 295 -17.81 8.63 -14.86
CA LEU A 295 -18.30 7.27 -14.72
C LEU A 295 -19.47 7.18 -13.73
N ALA A 296 -19.47 8.00 -12.67
CA ALA A 296 -20.57 8.09 -11.72
C ALA A 296 -21.85 8.63 -12.35
N ALA A 297 -21.72 9.68 -13.17
CA ALA A 297 -22.84 10.19 -13.95
C ALA A 297 -23.41 9.15 -14.93
N ALA A 298 -22.54 8.31 -15.52
CA ALA A 298 -22.95 7.29 -16.48
C ALA A 298 -23.57 6.03 -15.84
N THR A 299 -23.17 5.68 -14.61
CA THR A 299 -23.58 4.42 -13.95
C THR A 299 -24.59 4.61 -12.82
N GLY A 300 -24.77 5.84 -12.34
CA GLY A 300 -25.61 6.16 -11.18
C GLY A 300 -25.01 5.72 -9.83
N LEU A 301 -23.76 5.23 -9.82
CA LEU A 301 -23.06 4.83 -8.59
C LEU A 301 -22.53 6.06 -7.83
N HIS A 302 -22.27 5.87 -6.54
CA HIS A 302 -21.83 6.96 -5.67
C HIS A 302 -20.49 7.56 -6.16
N PRO A 303 -20.40 8.89 -6.35
CA PRO A 303 -19.21 9.55 -6.91
C PRO A 303 -17.92 9.23 -6.14
N ALA A 304 -17.99 9.21 -4.81
CA ALA A 304 -16.84 8.89 -3.96
C ALA A 304 -16.26 7.49 -4.24
N THR A 305 -17.13 6.49 -4.48
CA THR A 305 -16.72 5.11 -4.76
C THR A 305 -15.97 5.01 -6.09
N LEU A 306 -16.47 5.70 -7.12
CA LEU A 306 -15.86 5.63 -8.44
C LEU A 306 -14.59 6.48 -8.55
N VAL A 307 -14.52 7.62 -7.87
CA VAL A 307 -13.29 8.41 -7.76
C VAL A 307 -12.19 7.63 -7.04
N LEU A 308 -12.53 6.87 -5.98
CA LEU A 308 -11.57 5.97 -5.34
C LEU A 308 -11.18 4.81 -6.26
N ALA A 309 -12.14 4.21 -6.95
CA ALA A 309 -11.89 3.07 -7.84
C ALA A 309 -10.99 3.42 -9.04
N THR A 310 -10.99 4.67 -9.49
CA THR A 310 -10.16 5.16 -10.61
C THR A 310 -8.84 5.80 -10.16
N ALA A 311 -8.61 5.92 -8.85
CA ALA A 311 -7.40 6.54 -8.31
C ALA A 311 -6.14 5.68 -8.59
N PRO A 312 -5.02 6.29 -8.99
CA PRO A 312 -3.78 5.58 -9.32
C PRO A 312 -3.01 5.19 -8.04
N GLY A 313 -3.56 4.27 -7.25
CA GLY A 313 -2.99 3.81 -5.99
C GLY A 313 -2.72 2.30 -5.92
N GLY A 314 -2.06 1.86 -4.84
CA GLY A 314 -1.82 0.44 -4.56
C GLY A 314 -3.04 -0.23 -3.94
N ILE A 315 -3.28 -1.51 -4.26
CA ILE A 315 -4.48 -2.26 -3.80
C ILE A 315 -4.60 -2.24 -2.28
N ALA A 316 -3.50 -2.46 -1.54
CA ALA A 316 -3.51 -2.52 -0.08
C ALA A 316 -3.65 -1.14 0.58
N GLU A 317 -3.25 -0.08 -0.12
CA GLU A 317 -3.24 1.27 0.39
C GLU A 317 -4.53 2.05 0.10
N MET A 318 -5.25 1.67 -0.97
CA MET A 318 -6.53 2.28 -1.38
C MET A 318 -7.76 1.60 -0.78
N SER A 319 -7.57 0.44 -0.15
CA SER A 319 -8.65 -0.36 0.45
C SER A 319 -8.86 -0.11 1.94
N ILE A 320 -8.11 0.82 2.53
CA ILE A 320 -8.08 1.14 3.96
C ILE A 320 -8.66 2.50 4.27
#